data_AF-A0A1U7CM09-F1
#
_entry.id   AF-A0A1U7CM09-F1
#
_cell.length_a   1.000
_cell.length_b   1.000
_cell.length_c   1.000
_cell.angle_alpha   90.00
_cell.angle_beta   90.00
_cell.angle_gamma   90.00
#
_symmetry.space_group_name_H-M   'P 1'
#
loop_
_entity.id
_entity.type
_entity.pdbx_description
1 polymer ?
#
loop_
_entity_poly.entity_id
_entity_poly.type
_entity_poly.pdbx_seq_one_letter_code
_entity_poly.pdbx_strand_id
1 'polypeptide(L)'
;MKATTWRRSSDDYAIEWGGRAWTLDSTGGRLGLRASDGSTGRFLELSGLAATGRRADDVFPSDALVGIELFHSRVLATYSPHGWNGLTVRAAWGPSLDGDGLDLEIQASASTVGELRKLEILVSSTWASARPSATTVEPRDRGSALLSYDGREPADLLQRLSTTPVPASETTAFAPLVIPADSTSYLEMVHPYDASRRLVETVDQGSEGSAIASVRYALFGYDLEKGVVLRGRLRGVWLQGRTADQATVDDHHRRFLHEPPPLGN
;
A
#
# COMPACT_ATOMS: atom_id res chain seq x y z
N MET A 1 17.13 3.10 -12.93
CA MET A 1 17.12 1.89 -13.77
C MET A 1 15.66 1.46 -13.88
N LYS A 2 15.14 1.23 -15.10
CA LYS A 2 13.71 1.01 -15.31
C LYS A 2 13.26 -0.34 -14.75
N ALA A 3 12.06 -0.39 -14.19
CA ALA A 3 11.38 -1.64 -13.85
C ALA A 3 11.20 -2.48 -15.11
N THR A 4 11.58 -3.75 -15.02
CA THR A 4 11.54 -4.69 -16.15
C THR A 4 10.25 -5.51 -16.16
N THR A 5 10.05 -6.33 -17.19
CA THR A 5 8.95 -7.29 -17.25
C THR A 5 9.11 -8.36 -16.17
N TRP A 6 8.01 -8.73 -15.52
CA TRP A 6 7.94 -9.86 -14.60
C TRP A 6 8.42 -11.16 -15.27
N ARG A 7 9.19 -11.94 -14.52
CA ARG A 7 9.65 -13.28 -14.89
C ARG A 7 8.97 -14.27 -13.98
N ARG A 8 8.37 -15.31 -14.55
CA ARG A 8 7.80 -16.44 -13.80
C ARG A 8 8.79 -17.60 -13.83
N SER A 9 9.11 -18.15 -12.65
CA SER A 9 9.86 -19.39 -12.50
C SER A 9 9.08 -20.29 -11.55
N SER A 10 8.58 -21.43 -12.03
CA SER A 10 7.65 -22.31 -11.30
C SER A 10 6.47 -21.53 -10.68
N ASP A 11 6.57 -21.27 -9.38
CA ASP A 11 5.57 -20.63 -8.53
C ASP A 11 6.02 -19.23 -8.05
N ASP A 12 7.22 -18.81 -8.42
CA ASP A 12 7.78 -17.52 -8.05
C ASP A 12 7.63 -16.51 -9.19
N TYR A 13 7.29 -15.28 -8.80
CA TYR A 13 7.27 -14.12 -9.69
C TYR A 13 8.39 -13.17 -9.27
N ALA A 14 9.27 -12.83 -10.21
CA ALA A 14 10.40 -11.96 -9.97
C ALA A 14 10.41 -10.76 -10.93
N ILE A 15 10.89 -9.62 -10.45
CA ILE A 15 11.03 -8.39 -11.21
C ILE A 15 12.29 -7.64 -10.79
N GLU A 16 12.94 -6.97 -11.74
CA GLU A 16 13.98 -6.00 -11.42
C GLU A 16 13.38 -4.60 -11.31
N TRP A 17 13.60 -3.93 -10.18
CA TRP A 17 13.05 -2.61 -9.89
C TRP A 17 14.00 -1.84 -8.97
N GLY A 18 14.32 -0.59 -9.34
CA GLY A 18 15.32 0.22 -8.63
C GLY A 18 16.75 -0.33 -8.70
N GLY A 19 17.05 -1.16 -9.71
CA GLY A 19 18.34 -1.84 -9.83
C GLY A 19 18.54 -2.99 -8.84
N ARG A 20 17.44 -3.49 -8.25
CA ARG A 20 17.43 -4.63 -7.33
C ARG A 20 16.46 -5.69 -7.85
N ALA A 21 16.75 -6.95 -7.56
CA ALA A 21 15.83 -8.05 -7.81
C ALA A 21 14.82 -8.15 -6.67
N TRP A 22 13.55 -8.29 -7.02
CA TRP A 22 12.43 -8.45 -6.11
C TRP A 22 11.65 -9.69 -6.48
N THR A 23 11.12 -10.38 -5.46
CA THR A 23 10.18 -11.49 -5.64
C THR A 23 8.86 -11.14 -4.98
N LEU A 24 7.76 -11.57 -5.60
CA LEU A 24 6.45 -11.53 -4.97
C LEU A 24 6.37 -12.67 -3.96
N ASP A 25 6.42 -12.34 -2.68
CA ASP A 25 6.46 -13.27 -1.56
C ASP A 25 5.08 -13.33 -0.89
N SER A 26 4.57 -14.54 -0.71
CA SER A 26 3.29 -14.83 -0.03
C SER A 26 3.47 -15.33 1.41
N THR A 27 4.70 -15.38 1.91
CA THR A 27 5.02 -15.95 3.23
C THR A 27 4.30 -15.17 4.34
N GLY A 28 3.66 -15.90 5.27
CA GLY A 28 2.95 -15.32 6.40
C GLY A 28 1.53 -14.84 6.10
N GLY A 29 0.93 -15.30 4.99
CA GLY A 29 -0.45 -14.95 4.63
C GLY A 29 -0.61 -13.52 4.13
N ARG A 30 0.48 -12.93 3.63
CA ARG A 30 0.54 -11.59 3.06
C ARG A 30 1.31 -11.64 1.77
N LEU A 31 0.81 -10.93 0.76
CA LEU A 31 1.40 -10.90 -0.57
C LEU A 31 2.03 -9.53 -0.82
N GLY A 32 3.34 -9.50 -1.04
CA GLY A 32 4.09 -8.27 -1.24
C GLY A 32 5.47 -8.52 -1.83
N LEU A 33 6.22 -7.45 -2.07
CA LEU A 33 7.54 -7.53 -2.69
C LEU A 33 8.62 -7.66 -1.63
N ARG A 34 9.46 -8.68 -1.76
CA ARG A 34 10.67 -8.84 -0.95
C ARG A 34 11.90 -8.76 -1.84
N ALA A 35 12.92 -8.04 -1.40
CA ALA A 35 14.17 -8.02 -2.15
C ALA A 35 14.85 -9.40 -2.06
N SER A 36 15.51 -9.80 -3.14
CA SER A 36 16.21 -11.09 -3.23
C SER A 36 17.56 -11.10 -2.49
N ASP A 37 18.03 -9.95 -2.03
CA ASP A 37 19.31 -9.77 -1.32
C ASP A 37 19.27 -10.19 0.15
N GLY A 38 18.13 -10.72 0.62
CA GLY A 38 17.94 -11.16 2.00
C GLY A 38 17.59 -10.03 2.97
N SER A 39 17.38 -8.80 2.49
CA SER A 39 16.80 -7.76 3.34
C SER A 39 15.40 -8.15 3.83
N THR A 40 15.09 -7.71 5.04
CA THR A 40 13.82 -8.01 5.72
C THR A 40 12.67 -7.10 5.28
N GLY A 41 12.98 -6.06 4.49
CA GLY A 41 12.00 -5.11 4.01
C GLY A 41 10.98 -5.75 3.07
N ARG A 42 9.72 -5.31 3.19
CA ARG A 42 8.62 -5.72 2.33
C ARG A 42 7.87 -4.51 1.81
N PHE A 43 7.61 -4.46 0.52
CA PHE A 43 7.09 -3.26 -0.15
C PHE A 43 5.81 -3.58 -0.89
N LEU A 44 4.88 -2.63 -0.93
CA LEU A 44 3.60 -2.77 -1.62
C LEU A 44 2.91 -4.10 -1.24
N GLU A 45 2.90 -4.39 0.06
CA GLU A 45 2.31 -5.61 0.64
C GLU A 45 0.83 -5.40 0.88
N LEU A 46 0.00 -6.32 0.38
CA LEU A 46 -1.39 -6.44 0.77
C LEU A 46 -1.47 -7.03 2.18
N SER A 47 -1.72 -6.19 3.18
CA SER A 47 -1.45 -6.49 4.60
C SER A 47 -2.68 -6.65 5.48
N GLY A 48 -3.88 -6.38 4.97
CA GLY A 48 -5.09 -6.63 5.74
C GLY A 48 -6.36 -5.95 5.22
N LEU A 49 -7.39 -6.05 6.04
CA LEU A 49 -8.69 -5.40 5.84
C LEU A 49 -9.13 -4.73 7.13
N ALA A 50 -9.83 -3.61 6.99
CA ALA A 50 -10.57 -3.01 8.09
C ALA A 50 -11.96 -2.55 7.63
N ALA A 51 -12.92 -2.58 8.53
CA ALA A 51 -14.24 -2.00 8.40
C ALA A 51 -14.64 -1.46 9.78
N THR A 52 -15.77 -0.78 9.90
CA THR A 52 -16.17 -0.23 11.20
C THR A 52 -16.22 -1.31 12.30
N GLY A 53 -15.47 -1.07 13.39
CA GLY A 53 -15.39 -1.98 14.54
C GLY A 53 -14.64 -3.29 14.29
N ARG A 54 -14.01 -3.49 13.13
CA ARG A 54 -13.35 -4.75 12.77
C ARG A 54 -12.10 -4.52 11.94
N ARG A 55 -11.02 -5.22 12.30
CA ARG A 55 -9.79 -5.30 11.54
C ARG A 55 -9.26 -6.72 11.54
N ALA A 56 -8.65 -7.14 10.44
CA ALA A 56 -7.89 -8.38 10.39
C ALA A 56 -6.69 -8.23 9.43
N ASP A 57 -5.52 -8.62 9.92
CA ASP A 57 -4.22 -8.45 9.25
C ASP A 57 -3.77 -9.74 8.53
N ASP A 58 -4.56 -10.81 8.62
CA ASP A 58 -4.30 -12.18 8.17
C ASP A 58 -5.42 -12.70 7.25
N VAL A 59 -6.04 -11.79 6.48
CA VAL A 59 -7.21 -12.04 5.63
C VAL A 59 -6.87 -12.44 4.19
N PHE A 60 -5.58 -12.51 3.85
CA PHE A 60 -5.09 -12.95 2.55
C PHE A 60 -4.24 -14.25 2.62
N PRO A 61 -4.66 -15.28 3.39
CA PRO A 61 -3.99 -16.57 3.39
C PRO A 61 -4.14 -17.29 2.04
N SER A 62 -3.38 -18.37 1.86
CA SER A 62 -3.36 -19.14 0.60
C SER A 62 -4.69 -19.81 0.26
N ASP A 63 -5.52 -20.14 1.24
CA ASP A 63 -6.87 -20.68 1.04
C ASP A 63 -7.90 -19.62 0.63
N ALA A 64 -7.65 -18.33 0.94
CA ALA A 64 -8.44 -17.21 0.42
C ALA A 64 -8.01 -16.79 -1.00
N LEU A 65 -6.88 -17.28 -1.51
CA LEU A 65 -6.39 -16.98 -2.86
C LEU A 65 -7.20 -17.78 -3.89
N VAL A 66 -7.94 -17.07 -4.73
CA VAL A 66 -8.71 -17.63 -5.85
C VAL A 66 -7.80 -17.97 -7.04
N GLY A 67 -6.82 -17.11 -7.30
CA GLY A 67 -5.88 -17.31 -8.39
C GLY A 67 -4.81 -16.24 -8.45
N ILE A 68 -3.65 -16.61 -8.98
CA ILE A 68 -2.55 -15.71 -9.28
C ILE A 68 -2.05 -15.99 -10.70
N GLU A 69 -1.94 -14.94 -11.51
CA GLU A 69 -1.54 -15.04 -12.91
C GLU A 69 -0.64 -13.90 -13.35
N LEU A 70 0.27 -14.21 -14.28
CA LEU A 70 1.03 -13.20 -15.00
C LEU A 70 0.25 -12.83 -16.26
N PHE A 71 -0.34 -11.64 -16.28
CA PHE A 71 -1.07 -11.10 -17.41
C PHE A 71 -0.32 -9.90 -17.99
N HIS A 72 0.12 -10.03 -19.25
CA HIS A 72 1.02 -9.08 -19.91
C HIS A 72 2.30 -8.83 -19.08
N SER A 73 2.45 -7.65 -18.50
CA SER A 73 3.59 -7.23 -17.69
C SER A 73 3.20 -7.06 -16.22
N ARG A 74 2.18 -7.77 -15.74
CA ARG A 74 1.61 -7.59 -14.40
C ARG A 74 1.30 -8.92 -13.74
N VAL A 75 1.58 -9.02 -12.45
CA VAL A 75 1.12 -10.16 -11.65
C VAL A 75 -0.17 -9.77 -10.97
N LEU A 76 -1.23 -10.51 -11.24
CA LEU A 76 -2.57 -10.30 -10.70
C LEU A 76 -2.89 -11.41 -9.71
N ALA A 77 -3.21 -11.05 -8.47
CA ALA A 77 -3.74 -11.95 -7.47
C ALA A 77 -5.19 -11.60 -7.15
N THR A 78 -6.07 -12.60 -7.11
CA THR A 78 -7.48 -12.45 -6.73
C THR A 78 -7.74 -13.21 -5.44
N TYR A 79 -8.31 -12.53 -4.46
CA TYR A 79 -8.66 -13.07 -3.15
C TYR A 79 -10.17 -13.00 -2.91
N SER A 80 -10.68 -13.98 -2.18
CA SER A 80 -12.04 -14.02 -1.62
C SER A 80 -11.98 -14.26 -0.11
N PRO A 81 -11.67 -13.23 0.70
CA PRO A 81 -11.45 -13.39 2.14
C PRO A 81 -12.67 -13.95 2.88
N HIS A 82 -12.45 -15.00 3.67
CA HIS A 82 -13.52 -15.65 4.42
C HIS A 82 -14.14 -14.73 5.48
N GLY A 83 -15.46 -14.77 5.60
CA GLY A 83 -16.19 -13.97 6.60
C GLY A 83 -16.19 -12.46 6.33
N TRP A 84 -15.84 -12.01 5.12
CA TRP A 84 -15.93 -10.61 4.68
C TRP A 84 -17.05 -10.41 3.66
N ASN A 85 -18.19 -11.07 3.88
CA ASN A 85 -19.45 -10.81 3.17
C ASN A 85 -19.32 -10.83 1.64
N GLY A 86 -18.69 -11.89 1.12
CA GLY A 86 -18.53 -12.08 -0.32
C GLY A 86 -17.70 -10.98 -1.00
N LEU A 87 -16.79 -10.34 -0.26
CA LEU A 87 -15.75 -9.46 -0.77
C LEU A 87 -14.80 -10.22 -1.70
N THR A 88 -14.52 -9.63 -2.85
CA THR A 88 -13.43 -9.99 -3.74
C THR A 88 -12.44 -8.85 -3.80
N VAL A 89 -11.16 -9.14 -3.56
CA VAL A 89 -10.06 -8.18 -3.69
C VAL A 89 -9.14 -8.66 -4.80
N ARG A 90 -8.85 -7.80 -5.76
CA ARG A 90 -7.84 -8.03 -6.79
C ARG A 90 -6.69 -7.07 -6.57
N ALA A 91 -5.48 -7.60 -6.55
CA ALA A 91 -4.25 -6.84 -6.43
C ALA A 91 -3.37 -7.12 -7.65
N ALA A 92 -2.92 -6.07 -8.33
CA ALA A 92 -2.05 -6.18 -9.49
C ALA A 92 -0.75 -5.40 -9.26
N TRP A 93 0.39 -6.09 -9.38
CA TRP A 93 1.71 -5.47 -9.33
C TRP A 93 2.27 -5.38 -10.75
N GLY A 94 2.68 -4.19 -11.17
CA GLY A 94 3.18 -3.98 -12.53
C GLY A 94 4.08 -2.76 -12.65
N PRO A 95 5.01 -2.72 -13.63
CA PRO A 95 5.72 -1.48 -13.96
C PRO A 95 4.74 -0.35 -14.25
N SER A 96 5.09 0.87 -13.84
CA SER A 96 4.42 2.08 -14.30
C SER A 96 4.55 2.22 -15.82
N LEU A 97 3.73 3.07 -16.44
CA LEU A 97 3.69 3.25 -17.89
C LEU A 97 5.04 3.64 -18.50
N ASP A 98 5.81 4.49 -17.81
CA ASP A 98 7.15 4.93 -18.20
C ASP A 98 8.27 3.96 -17.82
N GLY A 99 7.95 2.96 -16.99
CA GLY A 99 8.86 1.98 -16.42
C GLY A 99 9.73 2.53 -15.28
N ASP A 100 9.52 3.74 -14.78
CA ASP A 100 10.36 4.31 -13.71
C ASP A 100 9.93 3.83 -12.32
N GLY A 101 8.69 3.38 -12.17
CA GLY A 101 8.09 2.93 -10.92
C GLY A 101 7.44 1.55 -11.01
N LEU A 102 6.90 1.14 -9.88
CA LEU A 102 6.09 -0.07 -9.75
C LEU A 102 4.76 0.30 -9.11
N ASP A 103 3.68 -0.01 -9.81
CA ASP A 103 2.31 0.21 -9.39
C ASP A 103 1.79 -1.02 -8.64
N LEU A 104 1.09 -0.77 -7.55
CA LEU A 104 0.16 -1.70 -6.93
C LEU A 104 -1.25 -1.15 -7.11
N GLU A 105 -2.04 -1.84 -7.92
CA GLU A 105 -3.43 -1.51 -8.17
C GLU A 105 -4.34 -2.46 -7.40
N ILE A 106 -5.28 -1.89 -6.67
CA ILE A 106 -6.24 -2.62 -5.86
C ILE A 106 -7.63 -2.38 -6.43
N GLN A 107 -8.36 -3.47 -6.64
CA GLN A 107 -9.79 -3.44 -6.92
C GLN A 107 -10.55 -4.23 -5.84
N ALA A 108 -11.62 -3.65 -5.31
CA ALA A 108 -12.49 -4.32 -4.35
C ALA A 108 -13.96 -4.28 -4.83
N SER A 109 -14.66 -5.39 -4.66
CA SER A 109 -16.09 -5.51 -4.98
C SER A 109 -16.76 -6.51 -4.05
N ALA A 110 -18.03 -6.31 -3.74
CA ALA A 110 -18.80 -7.21 -2.88
C ALA A 110 -20.01 -7.81 -3.62
N SER A 111 -20.37 -9.02 -3.23
CA SER A 111 -21.60 -9.69 -3.70
C SER A 111 -22.80 -9.47 -2.77
N THR A 112 -22.60 -8.91 -1.59
CA THR A 112 -23.63 -8.56 -0.58
C THR A 112 -23.81 -7.04 -0.44
N VAL A 113 -24.85 -6.62 0.29
CA VAL A 113 -25.26 -5.21 0.48
C VAL A 113 -25.16 -4.84 1.96
N GLY A 114 -24.69 -3.64 2.30
CA GLY A 114 -24.78 -3.04 3.65
C GLY A 114 -23.84 -3.57 4.73
N GLU A 115 -23.04 -4.60 4.43
CA GLU A 115 -22.24 -5.33 5.42
C GLU A 115 -20.76 -4.87 5.53
N LEU A 116 -20.28 -4.05 4.58
CA LEU A 116 -18.89 -3.60 4.51
C LEU A 116 -18.81 -2.07 4.63
N ARG A 117 -19.16 -1.57 5.82
CA ARG A 117 -19.14 -0.13 6.11
C ARG A 117 -17.72 0.39 6.30
N LYS A 118 -17.41 1.50 5.63
CA LYS A 118 -16.10 2.17 5.66
C LYS A 118 -14.95 1.18 5.48
N LEU A 119 -15.07 0.33 4.46
CA LEU A 119 -14.09 -0.68 4.08
C LEU A 119 -12.77 -0.01 3.74
N GLU A 120 -11.71 -0.53 4.34
CA GLU A 120 -10.34 -0.19 4.04
C GLU A 120 -9.58 -1.45 3.60
N ILE A 121 -8.92 -1.38 2.45
CA ILE A 121 -7.90 -2.36 2.06
C ILE A 121 -6.57 -1.84 2.57
N LEU A 122 -5.87 -2.61 3.38
CA LEU A 122 -4.61 -2.18 3.98
C LEU A 122 -3.45 -2.61 3.07
N VAL A 123 -2.64 -1.63 2.68
CA VAL A 123 -1.41 -1.81 1.92
C VAL A 123 -0.25 -1.25 2.72
N SER A 124 0.87 -1.96 2.84
CA SER A 124 2.02 -1.48 3.60
C SER A 124 3.37 -1.67 2.91
N SER A 125 4.28 -0.77 3.23
CA SER A 125 5.71 -0.91 2.96
C SER A 125 6.47 -0.81 4.28
N THR A 126 7.39 -1.73 4.54
CA THR A 126 8.13 -1.90 5.79
C THR A 126 9.62 -1.94 5.48
N TRP A 127 10.41 -1.11 6.15
CA TRP A 127 11.87 -1.02 6.04
C TRP A 127 12.59 -1.68 7.21
N ALA A 128 11.99 -1.64 8.41
CA ALA A 128 12.57 -2.18 9.62
C ALA A 128 11.56 -3.02 10.39
N SER A 129 12.00 -4.14 10.95
CA SER A 129 11.18 -5.03 11.80
C SER A 129 11.14 -4.60 13.27
N ALA A 130 11.66 -3.41 13.60
CA ALA A 130 11.70 -2.90 14.96
C ALA A 130 10.30 -2.45 15.41
N ARG A 131 10.01 -2.57 16.70
CA ARG A 131 8.74 -2.11 17.28
C ARG A 131 8.64 -0.59 17.14
N PRO A 132 7.57 -0.06 16.51
CA PRO A 132 7.38 1.39 16.39
C PRO A 132 7.33 2.09 17.74
N SER A 133 7.98 3.25 17.84
CA SER A 133 7.87 4.15 18.99
C SER A 133 6.70 5.12 18.86
N ALA A 134 6.34 5.51 17.63
CA ALA A 134 5.21 6.38 17.35
C ALA A 134 4.50 5.99 16.04
N THR A 135 3.22 6.36 15.94
CA THR A 135 2.43 6.22 14.72
C THR A 135 1.72 7.54 14.44
N THR A 136 1.98 8.12 13.28
CA THR A 136 1.29 9.33 12.81
C THR A 136 0.25 8.94 11.77
N VAL A 137 -1.00 9.37 11.94
CA VAL A 137 -2.10 9.22 10.97
C VAL A 137 -2.29 10.50 10.22
N GLU A 138 -2.14 10.44 8.91
CA GLU A 138 -2.59 11.46 7.98
C GLU A 138 -3.98 11.06 7.47
N PRO A 139 -5.05 11.83 7.74
CA PRO A 139 -6.36 11.56 7.16
C PRO A 139 -6.58 12.35 5.87
N ARG A 140 -7.36 11.79 4.93
CA ARG A 140 -7.80 12.49 3.71
C ARG A 140 -8.76 13.64 4.03
N ASP A 141 -9.68 13.39 4.96
CA ASP A 141 -10.78 14.28 5.31
C ASP A 141 -11.23 14.04 6.76
N ARG A 142 -12.24 14.81 7.20
CA ARG A 142 -12.79 14.70 8.56
C ARG A 142 -13.38 13.32 8.86
N GLY A 143 -14.07 12.71 7.90
CA GLY A 143 -14.66 11.38 8.07
C GLY A 143 -13.57 10.32 8.24
N SER A 144 -12.53 10.41 7.41
CA SER A 144 -11.38 9.52 7.45
C SER A 144 -10.57 9.64 8.75
N ALA A 145 -10.49 10.85 9.33
CA ALA A 145 -9.85 11.07 10.63
C ALA A 145 -10.53 10.29 11.78
N LEU A 146 -11.83 10.06 11.69
CA LEU A 146 -12.58 9.33 12.71
C LEU A 146 -12.40 7.81 12.61
N LEU A 147 -11.98 7.29 11.45
CA LEU A 147 -11.89 5.83 11.22
C LEU A 147 -10.88 5.15 12.15
N SER A 148 -9.81 5.85 12.54
CA SER A 148 -8.86 5.32 13.53
C SER A 148 -9.52 5.00 14.88
N TYR A 149 -10.66 5.60 15.21
CA TYR A 149 -11.29 5.53 16.54
C TYR A 149 -12.65 4.82 16.53
N ASP A 150 -13.04 4.18 15.43
CA ASP A 150 -14.35 3.50 15.30
C ASP A 150 -14.33 2.03 15.77
N GLY A 151 -13.31 1.67 16.55
CA GLY A 151 -13.11 0.32 17.08
C GLY A 151 -12.34 -0.62 16.15
N ARG A 152 -11.92 -0.18 14.95
CA ARG A 152 -11.09 -1.01 14.06
C ARG A 152 -9.64 -1.14 14.51
N GLU A 153 -9.09 -0.12 15.16
CA GLU A 153 -7.67 -0.13 15.55
C GLU A 153 -7.44 -0.82 16.90
N PRO A 154 -6.36 -1.61 17.03
CA PRO A 154 -6.04 -2.25 18.29
C PRO A 154 -5.53 -1.22 19.32
N ALA A 155 -5.74 -1.52 20.61
CA ALA A 155 -5.45 -0.59 21.70
C ALA A 155 -3.97 -0.17 21.77
N ASP A 156 -3.04 -1.08 21.44
CA ASP A 156 -1.60 -0.80 21.44
C ASP A 156 -1.19 0.20 20.32
N LEU A 157 -1.92 0.22 19.20
CA LEU A 157 -1.75 1.21 18.16
C LEU A 157 -2.31 2.55 18.62
N LEU A 158 -3.52 2.56 19.18
CA LEU A 158 -4.15 3.79 19.67
C LEU A 158 -3.33 4.51 20.75
N GLN A 159 -2.63 3.77 21.62
CA GLN A 159 -1.78 4.33 22.67
C GLN A 159 -0.60 5.17 22.16
N ARG A 160 -0.14 4.91 20.93
CA ARG A 160 1.02 5.59 20.31
C ARG A 160 0.64 6.44 19.10
N LEU A 161 -0.65 6.60 18.85
CA LEU A 161 -1.20 7.26 17.67
C LEU A 161 -1.33 8.77 17.88
N SER A 162 -0.80 9.53 16.93
CA SER A 162 -1.10 10.94 16.74
C SER A 162 -1.82 11.12 15.39
N THR A 163 -2.74 12.08 15.29
CA THR A 163 -3.43 12.39 14.02
C THR A 163 -3.00 13.78 13.57
N THR A 164 -2.56 13.91 12.32
CA THR A 164 -2.20 15.22 11.73
C THR A 164 -3.46 16.07 11.53
N PRO A 165 -3.31 17.39 11.34
CA PRO A 165 -4.44 18.23 10.93
C PRO A 165 -5.12 17.68 9.67
N VAL A 166 -6.45 17.77 9.63
CA VAL A 166 -7.25 17.46 8.44
C VAL A 166 -6.88 18.47 7.35
N PRO A 167 -6.55 18.02 6.12
CA PRO A 167 -6.18 18.93 5.05
C PRO A 167 -7.37 19.81 4.65
N ALA A 168 -7.07 21.01 4.14
CA ALA A 168 -8.10 21.95 3.69
C ALA A 168 -8.88 21.44 2.46
N SER A 169 -8.28 20.55 1.66
CA SER A 169 -8.90 19.89 0.52
C SER A 169 -8.47 18.42 0.43
N GLU A 170 -9.41 17.55 0.10
CA GLU A 170 -9.15 16.12 -0.16
C GLU A 170 -8.14 15.92 -1.29
N THR A 171 -8.10 16.83 -2.28
CA THR A 171 -7.13 16.80 -3.40
C THR A 171 -5.70 17.07 -2.99
N THR A 172 -5.48 17.54 -1.76
CA THR A 172 -4.16 17.88 -1.22
C THR A 172 -3.71 16.93 -0.12
N ALA A 173 -4.51 15.88 0.16
CA ALA A 173 -4.11 14.85 1.10
C ALA A 173 -2.92 14.04 0.56
N PHE A 174 -2.06 13.58 1.48
CA PHE A 174 -0.91 12.70 1.21
C PHE A 174 0.12 13.28 0.24
N ALA A 175 0.99 14.17 0.75
CA ALA A 175 2.22 14.50 0.03
C ALA A 175 3.03 13.22 -0.24
N PRO A 176 3.80 13.15 -1.36
CA PRO A 176 4.64 12.00 -1.64
C PRO A 176 5.59 11.70 -0.48
N LEU A 177 5.71 10.42 -0.12
CA LEU A 177 6.57 10.01 0.99
C LEU A 177 7.94 9.61 0.47
N VAL A 178 8.98 10.33 0.88
CA VAL A 178 10.37 10.01 0.54
C VAL A 178 11.04 9.38 1.75
N ILE A 179 11.52 8.14 1.59
CA ILE A 179 12.26 7.39 2.61
C ILE A 179 13.71 7.27 2.15
N PRO A 180 14.67 7.89 2.87
CA PRO A 180 16.10 7.71 2.59
C PRO A 180 16.51 6.25 2.75
N ALA A 181 17.33 5.75 1.81
CA ALA A 181 18.07 4.50 1.90
C ALA A 181 19.56 4.78 1.60
N ASP A 182 20.44 3.78 1.72
CA ASP A 182 21.90 3.95 1.69
C ASP A 182 22.41 4.97 0.65
N SER A 183 22.33 4.63 -0.64
CA SER A 183 22.74 5.47 -1.77
C SER A 183 21.57 5.92 -2.65
N THR A 184 20.34 5.62 -2.23
CA THR A 184 19.11 5.84 -2.99
C THR A 184 18.02 6.34 -2.06
N SER A 185 16.92 6.79 -2.60
CA SER A 185 15.72 7.10 -1.82
C SER A 185 14.53 6.40 -2.43
N TYR A 186 13.60 6.01 -1.59
CA TYR A 186 12.36 5.40 -2.02
C TYR A 186 11.22 6.40 -1.92
N LEU A 187 10.56 6.65 -3.03
CA LEU A 187 9.41 7.53 -3.15
C LEU A 187 8.14 6.66 -3.23
N GLU A 188 7.18 6.89 -2.35
CA GLU A 188 5.87 6.24 -2.39
C GLU A 188 4.73 7.25 -2.52
N MET A 189 3.81 6.97 -3.41
CA MET A 189 2.71 7.86 -3.79
C MET A 189 1.39 7.09 -3.78
N VAL A 190 0.32 7.77 -3.40
CA VAL A 190 -1.06 7.30 -3.48
C VAL A 190 -1.92 8.42 -4.02
N HIS A 191 -2.95 8.12 -4.80
CA HIS A 191 -3.86 9.17 -5.23
C HIS A 191 -4.69 9.62 -4.01
N PRO A 192 -4.90 10.93 -3.78
CA PRO A 192 -5.62 11.41 -2.61
C PRO A 192 -7.03 10.82 -2.44
N TYR A 193 -7.72 10.54 -3.55
CA TYR A 193 -9.04 9.88 -3.54
C TYR A 193 -9.01 8.37 -3.28
N ASP A 194 -7.86 7.72 -3.43
CA ASP A 194 -7.75 6.26 -3.32
C ASP A 194 -7.53 5.81 -1.88
N ALA A 195 -7.04 6.69 -1.01
CA ALA A 195 -6.80 6.41 0.40
C ALA A 195 -7.71 7.23 1.31
N SER A 196 -8.24 6.60 2.36
CA SER A 196 -8.86 7.33 3.48
C SER A 196 -7.79 7.91 4.39
N ARG A 197 -6.72 7.16 4.66
CA ARG A 197 -5.65 7.58 5.57
C ARG A 197 -4.34 6.87 5.30
N ARG A 198 -3.24 7.55 5.64
CA ARG A 198 -1.88 7.01 5.68
C ARG A 198 -1.39 6.98 7.12
N LEU A 199 -0.88 5.84 7.56
CA LEU A 199 -0.25 5.66 8.85
C LEU A 199 1.25 5.54 8.63
N VAL A 200 2.03 6.41 9.25
CA VAL A 200 3.49 6.37 9.22
C VAL A 200 3.98 5.95 10.59
N GLU A 201 4.65 4.80 10.65
CA GLU A 201 5.24 4.29 11.88
C GLU A 201 6.73 4.62 11.92
N THR A 202 7.18 5.24 13.00
CA THR A 202 8.58 5.59 13.20
C THR A 202 9.20 4.79 14.33
N VAL A 203 10.50 4.60 14.26
CA VAL A 203 11.33 4.00 15.30
C VAL A 203 12.38 5.01 15.74
N ASP A 204 12.66 5.02 17.04
CA ASP A 204 13.73 5.82 17.62
C ASP A 204 15.08 5.17 17.32
N GLN A 205 16.00 5.93 16.74
CA GLN A 205 17.39 5.54 16.47
C GLN A 205 18.37 6.23 17.44
N GLY A 206 17.89 6.72 18.57
CA GLY A 206 18.69 7.37 19.59
C GLY A 206 19.24 8.71 19.10
N SER A 207 20.56 8.85 19.03
CA SER A 207 21.20 10.11 18.61
C SER A 207 21.00 10.45 17.13
N GLU A 208 20.59 9.49 16.30
CA GLU A 208 20.35 9.70 14.86
C GLU A 208 18.91 10.19 14.56
N GLY A 209 18.07 10.33 15.59
CA GLY A 209 16.69 10.79 15.46
C GLY A 209 15.70 9.66 15.22
N SER A 210 14.60 9.96 14.54
CA SER A 210 13.56 8.97 14.21
C SER A 210 13.62 8.59 12.73
N ALA A 211 13.52 7.30 12.44
CA ALA A 211 13.42 6.78 11.08
C ALA A 211 12.03 6.17 10.82
N ILE A 212 11.58 6.21 9.58
CA ILE A 212 10.36 5.53 9.16
C ILE A 212 10.63 4.02 9.16
N ALA A 213 9.91 3.29 10.00
CA ALA A 213 9.98 1.84 10.04
C ALA A 213 8.98 1.20 9.06
N SER A 214 7.78 1.77 8.96
CA SER A 214 6.76 1.31 8.03
C SER A 214 5.81 2.44 7.65
N VAL A 215 5.13 2.25 6.53
CA VAL A 215 3.97 3.04 6.12
C VAL A 215 2.85 2.09 5.78
N ARG A 216 1.62 2.47 6.15
CA ARG A 216 0.41 1.75 5.80
C ARG A 216 -0.60 2.71 5.21
N TYR A 217 -1.10 2.39 4.03
CA TYR A 217 -2.21 3.07 3.39
C TYR A 217 -3.47 2.27 3.64
N ALA A 218 -4.49 2.95 4.14
CA ALA A 218 -5.83 2.42 4.22
C ALA A 218 -6.60 2.94 3.00
N LEU A 219 -6.82 2.07 2.01
CA LEU A 219 -7.47 2.46 0.76
C LEU A 219 -8.98 2.59 0.94
N PHE A 220 -9.59 3.57 0.26
CA PHE A 220 -11.03 3.86 0.19
C PHE A 220 -11.66 4.50 1.43
N GLY A 221 -11.93 3.72 2.48
CA GLY A 221 -12.73 4.15 3.63
C GLY A 221 -14.20 4.46 3.29
N TYR A 222 -14.73 3.83 2.24
CA TYR A 222 -16.11 3.99 1.79
C TYR A 222 -16.95 2.75 2.12
N ASP A 223 -18.27 2.91 2.13
CA ASP A 223 -19.17 1.77 2.23
C ASP A 223 -19.14 1.01 0.90
N LEU A 224 -18.91 -0.31 0.95
CA LEU A 224 -18.89 -1.14 -0.25
C LEU A 224 -20.23 -1.86 -0.42
N GLU A 225 -20.97 -1.46 -1.45
CA GLU A 225 -22.26 -2.02 -1.81
C GLU A 225 -22.17 -2.97 -3.01
N LYS A 226 -23.15 -3.86 -3.13
CA LYS A 226 -23.25 -4.77 -4.28
C LYS A 226 -23.27 -4.00 -5.59
N GLY A 227 -22.42 -4.40 -6.54
CA GLY A 227 -22.31 -3.78 -7.86
C GLY A 227 -21.42 -2.53 -7.90
N VAL A 228 -20.93 -2.06 -6.76
CA VAL A 228 -19.88 -1.04 -6.69
C VAL A 228 -18.51 -1.71 -6.80
N VAL A 229 -17.63 -1.08 -7.57
CA VAL A 229 -16.22 -1.48 -7.69
C VAL A 229 -15.36 -0.32 -7.26
N LEU A 230 -14.62 -0.51 -6.17
CA LEU A 230 -13.61 0.44 -5.70
C LEU A 230 -12.29 0.14 -6.40
N ARG A 231 -11.57 1.18 -6.82
CA ARG A 231 -10.26 1.06 -7.49
C ARG A 231 -9.31 2.08 -6.90
N GLY A 232 -8.10 1.65 -6.59
CA GLY A 232 -7.07 2.53 -6.08
C GLY A 232 -5.69 2.08 -6.53
N ARG A 233 -4.74 3.01 -6.51
CA ARG A 233 -3.36 2.75 -6.94
C ARG A 233 -2.36 3.37 -5.97
N LEU A 234 -1.31 2.61 -5.67
CA LEU A 234 -0.07 3.11 -5.10
C LEU A 234 1.05 2.96 -6.12
N ARG A 235 2.05 3.85 -6.05
CA ARG A 235 3.26 3.74 -6.85
C ARG A 235 4.49 3.89 -5.97
N GLY A 236 5.42 2.96 -6.09
CA GLY A 236 6.76 3.06 -5.55
C GLY A 236 7.77 3.42 -6.65
N VAL A 237 8.75 4.27 -6.33
CA VAL A 237 9.84 4.67 -7.23
C VAL A 237 11.15 4.69 -6.46
N TRP A 238 12.22 4.13 -7.04
CA TRP A 238 13.57 4.27 -6.50
C TRP A 238 14.31 5.41 -7.19
N LEU A 239 14.67 6.42 -6.41
CA LEU A 239 15.39 7.61 -6.84
C LEU A 239 16.89 7.48 -6.54
N GLN A 240 17.71 8.09 -7.40
CA GLN A 240 19.15 8.14 -7.18
C GLN A 240 19.50 9.16 -6.11
N GLY A 241 20.47 8.83 -5.25
CA GLY A 241 20.88 9.67 -4.14
C GLY A 241 20.04 9.43 -2.89
N ARG A 242 20.69 9.56 -1.74
CA ARG A 242 20.08 9.39 -0.40
C ARG A 242 19.03 10.48 -0.11
N THR A 243 19.24 11.68 -0.66
CA THR A 243 18.28 12.77 -0.58
C THR A 243 17.72 13.01 -1.97
N ALA A 244 16.42 12.80 -2.13
CA ALA A 244 15.73 13.06 -3.38
C ALA A 244 15.69 14.57 -3.67
N ASP A 245 16.00 14.95 -4.90
CA ASP A 245 15.77 16.30 -5.39
C ASP A 245 14.26 16.59 -5.47
N GLN A 246 13.82 17.73 -4.92
CA GLN A 246 12.39 18.05 -4.81
C GLN A 246 11.72 18.17 -6.18
N ALA A 247 12.40 18.73 -7.18
CA ALA A 247 11.83 18.84 -8.53
C ALA A 247 11.59 17.46 -9.16
N THR A 248 12.47 16.50 -8.88
CA THR A 248 12.30 15.10 -9.28
C THR A 248 11.10 14.45 -8.58
N VAL A 249 10.91 14.68 -7.28
CA VAL A 249 9.74 14.19 -6.52
C VAL A 249 8.45 14.77 -7.08
N ASP A 250 8.40 16.09 -7.31
CA ASP A 250 7.23 16.80 -7.84
C ASP A 250 6.87 16.31 -9.25
N ASP A 251 7.88 16.04 -10.10
CA ASP A 251 7.67 15.52 -11.44
C ASP A 251 7.04 14.12 -11.44
N HIS A 252 7.57 13.19 -10.61
CA HIS A 252 6.98 11.87 -10.45
C HIS A 252 5.56 11.93 -9.90
N HIS A 253 5.31 12.79 -8.91
CA HIS A 253 3.99 12.97 -8.32
C HIS A 253 2.99 13.49 -9.34
N ARG A 254 3.35 14.54 -10.08
CA ARG A 254 2.52 15.12 -11.14
C ARG A 254 2.18 14.08 -12.22
N ARG A 255 3.16 13.30 -12.69
CA ARG A 255 2.93 12.20 -13.64
C ARG A 255 1.94 11.18 -13.09
N PHE A 256 2.18 10.71 -11.87
CA PHE A 256 1.32 9.73 -11.20
C PHE A 256 -0.13 10.21 -11.06
N LEU A 257 -0.38 11.49 -10.76
CA LEU A 257 -1.75 12.03 -10.65
C LEU A 257 -2.46 12.16 -12.00
N HIS A 258 -1.72 12.37 -13.09
CA HIS A 258 -2.30 12.54 -14.44
C HIS A 258 -2.46 11.23 -15.22
N GLU A 259 -1.75 10.18 -14.83
CA GLU A 259 -1.91 8.87 -15.44
C GLU A 259 -3.24 8.25 -15.02
N PRO A 260 -4.12 7.87 -15.97
CA PRO A 260 -5.36 7.20 -15.63
C PRO A 260 -5.06 5.86 -14.93
N PRO A 261 -5.89 5.43 -13.96
CA PRO A 261 -5.84 4.06 -13.49
C PRO A 261 -6.17 3.15 -14.68
N PRO A 262 -5.41 2.08 -14.92
CA PRO A 262 -5.66 1.23 -16.05
C PRO A 262 -7.01 0.52 -15.88
N LEU A 263 -7.69 0.40 -17.02
CA LEU A 263 -8.95 -0.30 -17.12
C LEU A 263 -8.60 -1.78 -17.04
N GLY A 264 -8.71 -2.38 -15.84
CA GLY A 264 -8.59 -3.82 -15.67
C GLY A 264 -9.54 -4.51 -16.65
N ASN A 265 -8.97 -5.11 -17.69
CA ASN A 265 -9.67 -5.87 -18.72
C ASN A 265 -9.25 -7.34 -18.60
#